data_AF-A0A920UIU5-F1
#
_entry.id   AF-A0A920UIU5-F1
#
_cell.length_a   1.000
_cell.length_b   1.000
_cell.length_c   1.000
_cell.angle_alpha   90.00
_cell.angle_beta   90.00
_cell.angle_gamma   90.00
#
_symmetry.space_group_name_H-M   'P 1'
#
loop_
_entity.id
_entity.type
_entity.pdbx_description
1 polymer ?
#
loop_
_entity_poly.entity_id
_entity_poly.type
_entity_poly.pdbx_seq_one_letter_code
_entity_poly.pdbx_strand_id
1 'polypeptide(L)' 'MNSQATAKNVRVTPRKARLVADLIRGQNVVRAMALLSTLRNRAAEPVMKVLQSALANADQLHPDADVDKF' A
#
# COMPACT_ATOMS: atom_id res chain seq x y z
N MET A 1 -9.21 12.13 -7.58
CA MET A 1 -7.85 12.01 -8.15
C MET A 1 -7.38 10.61 -7.82
N ASN A 2 -7.03 9.81 -8.82
CA ASN A 2 -6.77 8.38 -8.61
C ASN A 2 -5.35 8.05 -9.09
N SER A 3 -4.41 7.86 -8.17
CA SER A 3 -3.10 7.26 -8.45
C SER A 3 -3.17 5.76 -8.17
N GLN A 4 -2.39 4.97 -8.91
CA GLN A 4 -2.33 3.52 -8.74
C GLN A 4 -0.90 3.00 -8.93
N ALA A 5 -0.57 1.92 -8.25
CA ALA A 5 0.65 1.15 -8.45
C ALA A 5 0.31 -0.34 -8.50
N THR A 6 1.04 -1.10 -9.31
CA THR A 6 0.82 -2.55 -9.45
C THR A 6 2.15 -3.30 -9.40
N ALA A 7 2.20 -4.37 -8.60
CA ALA A 7 3.30 -5.33 -8.62
C ALA A 7 2.84 -6.64 -9.27
N LYS A 8 3.51 -7.03 -10.35
CA LYS A 8 3.25 -8.28 -11.08
C LYS A 8 4.24 -9.35 -10.65
N ASN A 9 3.85 -10.62 -10.74
CA ASN A 9 4.70 -11.79 -10.42
C ASN A 9 5.25 -11.82 -8.98
N VAL A 10 4.43 -11.38 -8.02
CA VAL A 10 4.79 -11.44 -6.59
C VAL A 10 4.82 -12.89 -6.12
N ARG A 11 5.92 -13.30 -5.45
CA ARG A 11 6.13 -14.68 -4.94
C ARG A 11 5.32 -14.97 -3.66
N VAL A 12 4.00 -14.75 -3.71
CA VAL A 12 3.07 -15.02 -2.61
C VAL A 12 1.77 -15.56 -3.21
N THR A 13 1.15 -16.54 -2.56
CA THR A 13 -0.14 -17.06 -3.03
C THR A 13 -1.22 -15.98 -2.95
N PRO A 14 -2.09 -15.84 -3.97
CA PRO A 14 -3.07 -14.75 -4.05
C PRO A 14 -3.95 -14.62 -2.80
N ARG A 15 -4.35 -15.75 -2.21
CA ARG A 15 -5.15 -15.78 -0.98
C ARG A 15 -4.46 -15.10 0.20
N LYS A 16 -3.15 -15.33 0.39
CA LYS A 16 -2.38 -14.73 1.49
C LYS A 16 -2.19 -13.22 1.28
N ALA A 17 -2.02 -12.79 0.03
CA ALA A 17 -1.93 -11.37 -0.31
C ALA A 17 -3.27 -10.64 -0.10
N ARG A 18 -4.40 -11.25 -0.49
CA ARG A 18 -5.73 -10.66 -0.29
C ARG A 18 -6.04 -10.37 1.17
N LEU A 19 -5.72 -11.29 2.08
CA LEU A 19 -5.91 -11.07 3.53
C LEU A 19 -5.24 -9.79 4.02
N VAL A 20 -4.03 -9.50 3.54
CA VAL A 20 -3.31 -8.27 3.92
C VAL A 20 -3.89 -7.04 3.23
N ALA A 21 -4.25 -7.16 1.94
CA ALA A 21 -4.87 -6.07 1.20
C ALA A 21 -6.24 -5.68 1.77
N ASP A 22 -7.02 -6.66 2.23
CA ASP A 22 -8.31 -6.45 2.87
C ASP A 22 -8.16 -5.72 4.21
N LEU A 23 -7.09 -5.99 4.96
CA LEU A 23 -6.82 -5.31 6.24
C LEU A 23 -6.60 -3.81 6.08
N ILE A 24 -5.89 -3.36 5.03
CA ILE A 24 -5.57 -1.94 4.83
C ILE A 24 -6.61 -1.19 3.99
N ARG A 25 -7.62 -1.88 3.43
CA ARG A 25 -8.63 -1.26 2.58
C ARG A 25 -9.45 -0.24 3.38
N GLY A 26 -9.51 0.99 2.89
CA GLY A 26 -10.28 2.07 3.51
C GLY A 26 -9.66 2.65 4.79
N GLN A 27 -8.42 2.26 5.13
CA GLN A 27 -7.68 2.90 6.20
C GLN A 27 -6.84 4.07 5.65
N ASN A 28 -6.63 5.07 6.51
CA ASN A 28 -5.67 6.16 6.26
C ASN A 28 -4.26 5.58 6.05
N VAL A 29 -3.48 6.23 5.19
CA VAL A 29 -2.15 5.80 4.76
C VAL A 29 -1.21 5.59 5.94
N VAL A 30 -1.18 6.53 6.89
CA VAL A 30 -0.29 6.47 8.07
C VAL A 30 -0.61 5.22 8.90
N ARG A 31 -1.90 4.96 9.10
CA ARG A 31 -2.37 3.79 9.84
C ARG A 31 -2.09 2.49 9.08
N ALA A 32 -2.29 2.47 7.77
CA ALA A 32 -1.97 1.33 6.92
C ALA A 32 -0.49 0.98 6.98
N MET A 33 0.40 1.98 6.91
CA MET A 33 1.85 1.77 7.04
C MET A 33 2.24 1.23 8.43
N ALA A 34 1.69 1.79 9.51
CA ALA A 34 1.95 1.29 10.85
C ALA A 34 1.45 -0.16 11.06
N LEU A 35 0.33 -0.52 10.45
CA LEU A 35 -0.19 -1.87 10.51
C LEU A 35 0.68 -2.84 9.71
N LEU A 36 1.07 -2.48 8.49
CA LEU A 36 1.92 -3.33 7.65
C LEU A 36 3.32 -3.52 8.23
N SER A 37 3.86 -2.56 8.98
CA SER A 37 5.19 -2.67 9.61
C SER A 37 5.23 -3.64 10.80
N THR A 38 4.10 -3.78 11.51
CA THR A 38 3.98 -4.68 12.68
C THR A 38 3.42 -6.06 12.32
N LEU A 39 2.85 -6.21 11.13
CA LEU A 39 2.21 -7.45 10.69
C LEU A 39 3.25 -8.57 10.46
N ARG A 40 3.14 -9.65 11.23
CA ARG A 40 3.95 -10.88 11.05
C ARG A 40 3.44 -11.73 9.88
N ASN A 41 3.43 -11.18 8.67
CA ASN A 41 3.02 -11.89 7.46
C ASN A 41 3.95 -11.53 6.30
N ARG A 42 4.44 -12.54 5.57
CA ARG A 42 5.32 -12.36 4.40
C ARG A 42 4.65 -11.54 3.28
N ALA A 43 3.32 -11.54 3.21
CA ALA A 43 2.58 -10.72 2.26
C ALA A 43 2.60 -9.21 2.60
N ALA A 44 2.99 -8.81 3.82
CA ALA A 44 3.05 -7.41 4.23
C ALA A 44 4.11 -6.63 3.45
N GLU A 45 5.29 -7.21 3.26
CA GLU A 45 6.40 -6.57 2.56
C GLU A 45 6.08 -6.16 1.11
N PRO A 46 5.56 -7.04 0.23
CA PRO A 46 5.20 -6.63 -1.13
C PRO A 46 4.05 -5.62 -1.15
N VAL A 47 3.09 -5.72 -0.22
CA VAL A 47 1.97 -4.76 -0.14
C VAL A 47 2.48 -3.38 0.31
N MET A 48 3.39 -3.32 1.28
CA MET A 48 4.03 -2.08 1.72
C MET A 48 4.76 -1.38 0.56
N LYS A 49 5.54 -2.13 -0.22
CA LYS A 49 6.26 -1.58 -1.38
C LYS A 49 5.32 -0.98 -2.43
N VAL A 50 4.19 -1.65 -2.70
CA VAL A 50 3.19 -1.13 -3.64
C VAL A 50 2.50 0.12 -3.09
N LEU A 51 2.18 0.15 -1.80
CA LEU A 51 1.61 1.33 -1.14
C LEU A 51 2.55 2.53 -1.28
N GLN A 52 3.83 2.36 -0.93
CA GLN A 52 4.86 3.40 -1.06
C GLN A 52 5.01 3.90 -2.51
N SER A 53 4.97 2.99 -3.48
CA SER A 53 5.01 3.37 -4.90
C SER A 53 3.77 4.15 -5.34
N ALA A 54 2.57 3.79 -4.87
CA ALA A 54 1.35 4.52 -5.18
C ALA A 54 1.36 5.94 -4.59
N LEU A 55 1.93 6.09 -3.39
CA LEU A 55 2.18 7.37 -2.73
C LEU A 55 3.16 8.24 -3.50
N ALA A 56 4.33 7.71 -3.87
CA ALA A 56 5.29 8.42 -4.68
C ALA A 56 4.71 8.85 -6.04
N ASN A 57 3.89 8.00 -6.66
CA ASN A 57 3.18 8.36 -7.90
C ASN A 57 2.15 9.47 -7.69
N ALA A 58 1.49 9.52 -6.53
CA ALA A 58 0.55 10.58 -6.19
C ALA A 58 1.27 11.92 -6.04
N ASP A 59 2.36 11.92 -5.28
CA ASP A 59 3.20 13.08 -4.99
C ASP A 59 3.84 13.65 -6.27
N GLN A 60 4.40 12.78 -7.11
CA GLN A 60 5.00 13.21 -8.38
C GLN A 60 3.96 13.78 -9.37
N LEU A 61 2.74 13.24 -9.39
CA LEU A 61 1.68 13.73 -10.28
C LEU A 61 1.09 15.06 -9.77
N HIS A 62 1.08 15.27 -8.45
CA HIS A 62 0.52 16.44 -7.81
C HIS A 62 1.40 16.87 -6.61
N PRO A 63 2.37 17.78 -6.84
CA PRO A 63 3.26 18.27 -5.77
C PRO A 63 2.53 19.00 -4.64
N ASP A 64 1.32 19.51 -4.91
CA ASP A 64 0.47 20.20 -3.93
C ASP A 64 -0.49 19.24 -3.19
N ALA A 65 -0.46 17.93 -3.51
CA ALA A 65 -1.32 16.96 -2.86
C ALA A 65 -0.79 16.64 -1.46
N ASP A 66 -1.51 17.12 -0.46
CA ASP A 66 -1.25 16.85 0.95
C ASP A 66 -1.43 15.36 1.27
N VAL A 67 -0.29 14.67 1.34
CA VAL A 67 -0.19 13.21 1.48
C VAL A 67 -0.81 12.70 2.79
N ASP A 68 -0.90 13.57 3.80
CA ASP A 68 -1.43 13.26 5.13
C ASP A 68 -2.97 13.13 5.16
N LYS A 69 -3.65 13.54 4.08
CA LYS A 69 -5.12 13.46 3.97
C LYS A 69 -5.67 12.15 3.41
N PHE A 70 -4.80 11.21 3.01
CA PHE A 70 -5.19 9.91 2.41
C PHE A 70 -5.36 8.79 3.42
#